data_AF-A0A8X6LXS4-F1
#
_entry.id   AF-A0A8X6LXS4-F1
#
_cell.length_a   1.000
_cell.length_b   1.000
_cell.length_c   1.000
_cell.angle_alpha   90.00
_cell.angle_beta   90.00
_cell.angle_gamma   90.00
#
_symmetry.space_group_name_H-M   'P 1'
#
loop_
_entity.id
_entity.type
_entity.pdbx_description
1 polymer ?
#
loop_
_entity_poly.entity_id
_entity_poly.type
_entity_poly.pdbx_seq_one_letter_code
_entity_poly.pdbx_strand_id
1 'polypeptide(L)'
;MEEAAVSQSPAQLHNLFAILVAVCGLNKPITLWENHKEDMTEDLLHQARRYNPTANIEYCDALFNNTLLILEDKILSITSHKLALYGLPEPVHDQSEWTSKNVLREPSYDIQALRAYIAANVPRITQIISKPL
;
A
#
# COMPACT_ATOMS: atom_id res chain seq x y z
N MET A 1 -21.05 16.37 27.46
CA MET A 1 -21.55 15.68 26.24
C MET A 1 -20.38 15.67 25.28
N GLU A 2 -19.47 14.71 25.45
CA GLU A 2 -18.16 14.71 24.76
C GLU A 2 -17.73 13.26 24.46
N GLU A 3 -18.71 12.43 24.10
CA GLU A 3 -18.53 11.02 23.73
C GLU A 3 -18.69 10.89 22.20
N ALA A 4 -17.95 11.71 21.45
CA ALA A 4 -17.93 11.67 19.98
C ALA A 4 -16.53 11.90 19.40
N ALA A 5 -15.49 11.63 20.20
CA ALA A 5 -14.08 11.71 19.79
C ALA A 5 -13.41 10.33 19.70
N VAL A 6 -14.19 9.25 19.59
CA VAL A 6 -13.67 7.93 19.21
C VAL A 6 -13.74 7.84 17.68
N SER A 7 -13.04 8.75 17.00
CA SER A 7 -12.57 8.46 15.65
C SER A 7 -11.50 7.37 15.80
N GLN A 8 -11.94 6.11 15.84
CA GLN A 8 -11.02 5.00 15.62
C GLN A 8 -10.31 5.31 14.30
N SER A 9 -8.99 5.41 14.33
CA SER A 9 -8.20 5.66 13.14
C SER A 9 -8.65 4.69 12.03
N PRO A 10 -8.80 5.11 10.77
CA PRO A 10 -9.19 4.21 9.69
C PRO A 10 -8.32 2.94 9.61
N ALA A 11 -7.04 3.07 9.99
CA ALA A 11 -6.12 1.94 10.12
C ALA A 11 -6.54 0.90 11.19
N GLN A 12 -7.21 1.32 12.27
CA GLN A 12 -7.77 0.43 13.30
C GLN A 12 -8.98 -0.33 12.77
N LEU A 13 -9.84 0.31 11.98
CA LEU A 13 -10.97 -0.35 11.33
C LEU A 13 -10.46 -1.44 10.37
N HIS A 14 -9.48 -1.12 9.52
CA HIS A 14 -8.84 -2.11 8.64
C HIS A 14 -8.18 -3.25 9.43
N ASN A 15 -7.53 -2.94 10.56
CA ASN A 15 -6.94 -3.97 11.43
C ASN A 15 -8.00 -4.89 12.03
N LEU A 16 -9.09 -4.33 12.54
CA LEU A 16 -10.18 -5.11 13.13
C LEU A 16 -10.79 -6.06 12.09
N PHE A 17 -11.04 -5.56 10.88
CA PHE A 17 -11.53 -6.38 9.78
C PHE A 17 -10.54 -7.50 9.42
N ALA A 18 -9.26 -7.17 9.29
CA ALA A 18 -8.22 -8.14 9.00
C ALA A 18 -8.18 -9.26 10.06
N ILE A 19 -8.27 -8.92 11.35
CA ILE A 19 -8.31 -9.90 12.45
C ILE A 19 -9.59 -10.75 12.38
N LEU A 20 -10.75 -10.15 12.15
CA LEU A 20 -12.03 -10.87 12.03
C LEU A 20 -11.99 -11.89 10.89
N VAL A 21 -11.44 -11.51 9.74
CA VAL A 21 -11.29 -12.42 8.58
C VAL A 21 -10.23 -13.50 8.86
N ALA A 22 -9.08 -13.10 9.39
CA ALA A 22 -7.93 -13.97 9.62
C ALA A 22 -8.16 -15.04 10.70
N VAL A 23 -8.76 -14.64 11.83
CA VAL A 23 -8.76 -15.42 13.06
C VAL A 23 -10.14 -15.99 13.36
N CYS A 24 -11.22 -15.25 13.04
CA CYS A 24 -12.56 -15.64 13.46
C CYS A 24 -13.27 -16.62 12.51
N GLY A 25 -12.62 -17.08 11.45
CA GLY A 25 -13.16 -18.12 10.56
C GLY A 25 -14.53 -17.75 10.00
N LEU A 26 -14.68 -16.51 9.52
CA LEU A 26 -15.94 -16.01 9.01
C LEU A 26 -16.45 -16.93 7.89
N ASN A 27 -17.71 -17.39 8.01
CA ASN A 27 -18.32 -18.25 6.99
C ASN A 27 -18.59 -17.51 5.66
N LYS A 28 -18.62 -16.16 5.68
CA LYS A 28 -18.93 -15.29 4.52
C LYS A 28 -18.20 -13.94 4.59
N PRO A 29 -16.86 -13.91 4.50
CA PRO A 29 -16.09 -12.67 4.54
C PRO A 29 -16.39 -11.75 3.34
N ILE A 30 -16.77 -12.32 2.19
CA ILE A 30 -17.22 -11.55 1.02
C ILE A 30 -18.46 -10.70 1.30
N THR A 31 -19.44 -11.24 2.04
CA THR A 31 -20.67 -10.50 2.38
C THR A 31 -20.36 -9.37 3.35
N LEU A 32 -19.43 -9.60 4.29
CA LEU A 32 -18.99 -8.57 5.22
C LEU A 32 -18.26 -7.44 4.47
N TRP A 33 -17.41 -7.78 3.51
CA TRP A 33 -16.78 -6.81 2.62
C TRP A 33 -17.81 -6.01 1.83
N GLU A 34 -18.74 -6.65 1.12
CA GLU A 34 -19.75 -5.93 0.31
C GLU A 34 -20.60 -4.97 1.14
N ASN A 35 -20.93 -5.33 2.39
CA ASN A 35 -21.74 -4.51 3.27
C ASN A 35 -20.98 -3.30 3.86
N HIS A 36 -19.65 -3.39 3.96
CA HIS A 36 -18.81 -2.39 4.65
C HIS A 36 -17.70 -1.79 3.78
N LYS A 37 -17.66 -2.10 2.47
CA LYS A 37 -16.62 -1.62 1.57
C LYS A 37 -16.59 -0.10 1.45
N GLU A 38 -17.74 0.56 1.53
CA GLU A 38 -17.84 2.02 1.51
C GLU A 38 -17.21 2.62 2.77
N ASP A 39 -17.62 2.13 3.95
CA ASP A 39 -17.05 2.54 5.24
C ASP A 39 -15.53 2.29 5.30
N MET A 40 -15.04 1.18 4.74
CA MET A 40 -13.62 0.85 4.70
C MET A 40 -12.81 1.70 3.72
N THR A 41 -13.47 2.35 2.78
CA THR A 41 -12.84 3.13 1.70
C THR A 41 -13.04 4.63 1.92
N GLU A 42 -13.87 5.02 2.88
CA GLU A 42 -14.18 6.41 3.23
C GLU A 42 -12.91 7.22 3.54
N ASP A 43 -11.94 6.61 4.23
CA ASP A 43 -10.68 7.27 4.56
C ASP A 43 -9.79 7.50 3.33
N LEU A 44 -9.70 6.51 2.43
CA LEU A 44 -9.00 6.67 1.15
C LEU A 44 -9.68 7.72 0.27
N LEU A 45 -11.01 7.75 0.25
CA LEU A 45 -11.79 8.76 -0.47
C LEU A 45 -11.50 10.16 0.09
N HIS A 46 -11.50 10.32 1.41
CA HIS A 46 -11.14 11.57 2.07
C HIS A 46 -9.70 11.99 1.78
N GLN A 47 -8.75 11.05 1.80
CA GLN A 47 -7.36 11.32 1.43
C GLN A 47 -7.26 11.76 -0.04
N ALA A 48 -7.90 11.04 -0.96
CA ALA A 48 -7.87 11.35 -2.38
C ALA A 48 -8.44 12.74 -2.68
N ARG A 49 -9.57 13.11 -2.05
CA ARG A 49 -10.16 14.45 -2.11
C ARG A 49 -9.24 15.53 -1.54
N ARG A 50 -8.51 15.22 -0.46
CA ARG A 50 -7.54 16.13 0.14
C ARG A 50 -6.34 16.40 -0.77
N TYR A 51 -5.86 15.38 -1.49
CA TYR A 51 -4.75 15.54 -2.45
C TYR A 51 -5.19 16.20 -3.76
N ASN A 52 -6.45 16.02 -4.18
CA ASN A 52 -6.99 16.59 -5.42
C ASN A 52 -8.32 17.33 -5.16
N PRO A 53 -8.28 18.52 -4.55
CA PRO A 53 -9.49 19.26 -4.14
C PRO A 53 -10.35 19.76 -5.31
N THR A 54 -9.80 19.80 -6.53
CA THR A 54 -10.50 20.21 -7.75
C THR A 54 -11.14 19.05 -8.51
N ALA A 55 -10.80 17.81 -8.17
CA ALA A 55 -11.36 16.62 -8.78
C ALA A 55 -12.59 16.15 -7.99
N ASN A 56 -13.72 15.94 -8.69
CA ASN A 56 -14.89 15.30 -8.07
C ASN A 56 -14.63 13.79 -7.95
N ILE A 57 -13.93 13.40 -6.87
CA ILE A 57 -13.63 12.00 -6.58
C ILE A 57 -14.79 11.40 -5.80
N GLU A 58 -15.37 10.35 -6.37
CA GLU A 58 -16.45 9.53 -5.81
C GLU A 58 -15.95 8.09 -5.59
N TYR A 59 -16.77 7.24 -4.96
CA TYR A 59 -16.47 5.83 -4.83
C TYR A 59 -16.29 5.20 -6.22
N CYS A 60 -15.15 4.55 -6.41
CA CYS A 60 -14.82 3.87 -7.66
C CYS A 60 -14.09 2.56 -7.37
N ASP A 61 -14.09 1.66 -8.35
CA ASP A 61 -13.43 0.36 -8.23
C ASP A 61 -11.94 0.47 -7.88
N ALA A 62 -11.26 1.55 -8.32
CA ALA A 62 -9.87 1.80 -7.97
C ALA A 62 -9.68 2.10 -6.48
N LEU A 63 -10.60 2.83 -5.85
CA LEU A 63 -10.55 3.09 -4.41
C LEU A 63 -10.83 1.80 -3.62
N PHE A 64 -11.83 1.02 -4.02
CA PHE A 64 -12.09 -0.28 -3.41
C PHE A 64 -10.90 -1.23 -3.55
N ASN A 65 -10.24 -1.24 -4.71
CA ASN A 65 -9.03 -2.03 -4.94
C ASN A 65 -7.87 -1.61 -4.03
N ASN A 66 -7.66 -0.30 -3.84
CA ASN A 66 -6.64 0.20 -2.92
C ASN A 66 -6.94 -0.20 -1.46
N THR A 67 -8.20 -0.16 -1.05
CA THR A 67 -8.60 -0.66 0.28
C THR A 67 -8.34 -2.16 0.41
N LEU A 68 -8.64 -2.96 -0.63
CA LEU A 68 -8.34 -4.39 -0.65
C LEU A 68 -6.83 -4.67 -0.55
N LEU A 69 -5.96 -3.86 -1.19
CA LEU A 69 -4.50 -3.97 -1.06
C LEU A 69 -4.03 -3.73 0.39
N ILE A 70 -4.59 -2.72 1.08
CA ILE A 70 -4.26 -2.44 2.48
C ILE A 70 -4.70 -3.59 3.39
N LEU A 71 -5.88 -4.15 3.12
CA LEU A 71 -6.40 -5.31 3.86
C LEU A 71 -5.56 -6.56 3.61
N GLU A 72 -5.09 -6.76 2.38
CA GLU A 72 -4.21 -7.88 2.05
C GLU A 72 -2.89 -7.81 2.80
N ASP A 73 -2.23 -6.65 2.81
CA ASP A 73 -0.98 -6.47 3.54
C ASP A 73 -1.16 -6.73 5.05
N LYS A 74 -2.28 -6.27 5.62
CA LYS A 74 -2.63 -6.54 7.02
C LYS A 74 -2.88 -8.03 7.28
N ILE A 75 -3.68 -8.69 6.45
CA ILE A 75 -3.98 -10.13 6.61
C ILE A 75 -2.71 -10.96 6.41
N LEU A 76 -1.85 -10.58 5.46
CA LEU A 76 -0.56 -11.20 5.24
C LEU A 76 0.35 -11.04 6.46
N SER A 77 0.36 -9.86 7.09
CA SER A 77 1.13 -9.64 8.33
C SER A 77 0.66 -10.51 9.49
N ILE A 78 -0.64 -10.82 9.58
CA ILE A 78 -1.25 -11.56 10.69
C ILE A 78 -1.15 -13.08 10.46
N THR A 79 -1.42 -13.53 9.24
CA THR A 79 -1.62 -14.96 8.94
C THR A 79 -0.57 -15.53 8.03
N SER A 80 0.22 -14.70 7.33
CA SER A 80 1.09 -15.11 6.21
C SER A 80 0.35 -15.82 5.06
N HIS A 81 -0.98 -15.70 5.00
CA HIS A 81 -1.84 -16.27 3.97
C HIS A 81 -2.41 -15.16 3.08
N LYS A 82 -2.60 -15.47 1.78
CA LYS A 82 -3.17 -14.52 0.81
C LYS A 82 -4.66 -14.31 1.01
N LEU A 83 -5.16 -13.15 0.60
CA LEU A 83 -6.57 -12.77 0.69
C LEU A 83 -7.51 -13.78 0.00
N ALA A 84 -7.04 -14.41 -1.08
CA ALA A 84 -7.77 -15.40 -1.86
C ALA A 84 -8.19 -16.64 -1.05
N LEU A 85 -7.43 -17.02 -0.02
CA LEU A 85 -7.77 -18.17 0.85
C LEU A 85 -9.01 -17.90 1.70
N TYR A 86 -9.35 -16.63 1.89
CA TYR A 86 -10.54 -16.20 2.62
C TYR A 86 -11.72 -15.94 1.68
N GLY A 87 -11.62 -16.21 0.37
CA GLY A 87 -12.74 -15.99 -0.56
C GLY A 87 -13.10 -14.51 -0.77
N LEU A 88 -12.15 -13.60 -0.51
CA LEU A 88 -12.24 -12.19 -0.86
C LEU A 88 -11.67 -11.96 -2.29
N PRO A 89 -12.11 -10.90 -3.00
CA PRO A 89 -11.58 -10.58 -4.32
C PRO A 89 -10.09 -10.28 -4.22
N GLU A 90 -9.28 -10.95 -5.06
CA GLU A 90 -7.83 -10.73 -5.09
C GLU A 90 -7.58 -9.29 -5.57
N PRO A 91 -6.83 -8.47 -4.81
CA PRO A 91 -6.57 -7.10 -5.21
C PRO A 91 -5.80 -7.12 -6.53
N VAL A 92 -6.19 -6.25 -7.45
CA VAL A 92 -5.37 -5.99 -8.64
C VAL A 92 -4.15 -5.24 -8.14
N HIS A 93 -3.04 -5.97 -8.00
CA HIS A 93 -1.72 -5.38 -7.85
C HIS A 93 -1.36 -4.73 -9.17
N ASP A 94 -1.94 -3.56 -9.44
CA ASP A 94 -1.47 -2.76 -10.55
C ASP A 94 -0.10 -2.20 -10.16
N GLN A 95 0.93 -3.02 -10.39
CA GLN A 95 2.33 -2.63 -10.26
C GLN A 95 2.64 -1.43 -11.17
N SER A 96 1.75 -1.07 -12.11
CA SER A 96 1.87 0.13 -12.93
C SER A 96 1.87 1.41 -12.10
N GLU A 97 1.15 1.53 -10.97
CA GLU A 97 1.16 2.76 -10.18
C GLU A 97 2.43 2.90 -9.31
N TRP A 98 2.91 1.80 -8.73
CA TRP A 98 4.18 1.78 -7.97
C TRP A 98 5.37 2.04 -8.89
N THR A 99 5.38 1.39 -10.06
CA THR A 99 6.39 1.66 -11.09
C THR A 99 6.23 3.07 -11.63
N SER A 100 5.03 3.57 -11.92
CA SER A 100 4.85 4.94 -12.42
C SER A 100 5.32 5.99 -11.43
N LYS A 101 5.05 5.88 -10.12
CA LYS A 101 5.53 6.86 -9.13
C LYS A 101 7.05 6.84 -8.94
N ASN A 102 7.69 5.67 -9.00
CA ASN A 102 9.15 5.57 -8.94
C ASN A 102 9.81 5.95 -10.28
N VAL A 103 9.28 5.50 -11.41
CA VAL A 103 9.79 5.78 -12.76
C VAL A 103 9.63 7.27 -13.12
N LEU A 104 8.54 7.92 -12.72
CA LEU A 104 8.37 9.38 -12.86
C LEU A 104 9.27 10.18 -11.90
N ARG A 105 9.82 9.55 -10.86
CA ARG A 105 10.85 10.15 -10.00
C ARG A 105 12.26 10.02 -10.59
N GLU A 106 12.46 9.16 -11.58
CA GLU A 106 13.76 8.88 -12.20
C GLU A 106 14.09 9.60 -13.54
N PRO A 107 13.46 10.68 -14.04
CA PRO A 107 13.91 11.30 -15.30
C PRO A 107 14.90 12.47 -15.06
N SER A 108 15.87 12.35 -14.16
CA SER A 108 16.94 13.38 -14.05
C SER A 108 18.31 12.89 -13.57
N TYR A 109 18.59 11.58 -13.61
CA TYR A 109 19.97 11.14 -13.38
C TYR A 109 20.81 11.46 -14.60
N ASP A 110 21.74 12.42 -14.47
CA ASP A 110 22.76 12.66 -15.48
C ASP A 110 23.70 11.45 -15.55
N ILE A 111 23.47 10.62 -16.56
CA ILE A 111 24.20 9.39 -16.83
C ILE A 111 25.71 9.67 -16.98
N GLN A 112 26.10 10.85 -17.46
CA GLN A 112 27.51 11.23 -17.61
C GLN A 112 28.14 11.52 -16.24
N ALA A 113 27.45 12.29 -15.38
CA ALA A 113 27.90 12.56 -14.02
C ALA A 113 28.00 11.25 -13.19
N LEU A 114 27.01 10.35 -13.35
CA LEU A 114 27.02 9.06 -12.67
C LEU A 114 28.21 8.18 -13.13
N ARG A 115 28.49 8.15 -14.44
CA ARG A 115 29.65 7.44 -14.99
C ARG A 115 30.98 8.00 -14.49
N ALA A 116 31.12 9.32 -14.42
CA ALA A 116 32.31 9.96 -13.87
C ALA A 116 32.51 9.62 -12.39
N TYR A 117 31.43 9.63 -11.61
CA TYR A 117 31.45 9.25 -10.19
C TYR A 117 31.87 7.79 -10.00
N ILE A 118 31.30 6.87 -10.79
CA ILE A 118 31.67 5.45 -10.74
C ILE A 118 33.14 5.26 -11.15
N ALA A 119 33.60 5.89 -12.23
CA ALA A 119 34.99 5.80 -12.67
C ALA A 119 35.99 6.33 -11.62
N ALA A 120 35.61 7.35 -10.86
CA ALA A 120 36.44 7.89 -9.79
C ALA A 120 36.43 7.02 -8.52
N ASN A 121 35.32 6.33 -8.22
CA ASN A 121 35.13 5.63 -6.96
C ASN A 121 35.44 4.12 -7.03
N VAL A 122 35.26 3.49 -8.20
CA VAL A 122 35.65 2.08 -8.44
C VAL A 122 37.11 1.80 -8.06
N PRO A 123 38.11 2.59 -8.50
CA PRO A 123 39.51 2.32 -8.14
C PRO A 123 39.78 2.47 -6.63
N ARG A 124 39.05 3.35 -5.93
CA ARG A 124 39.16 3.52 -4.47
C ARG A 124 38.63 2.31 -3.72
N ILE A 125 37.48 1.78 -4.15
CA ILE A 125 36.86 0.60 -3.54
C ILE A 125 37.75 -0.62 -3.78
N THR A 126 38.29 -0.80 -4.99
CA THR A 126 39.20 -1.92 -5.28
C THR A 126 40.51 -1.84 -4.50
N GLN A 127 41.01 -0.64 -4.16
CA GLN A 127 42.19 -0.49 -3.31
C GLN A 127 41.94 -0.85 -1.84
N ILE A 128 40.72 -0.62 -1.34
CA ILE A 128 40.35 -0.99 0.05
C ILE A 128 40.29 -2.52 0.19
N ILE A 129 39.83 -3.22 -0.84
CA ILE A 129 39.68 -4.69 -0.83
C ILE A 129 41.03 -5.40 -1.13
N SER A 130 41.99 -4.69 -1.76
CA SER A 130 43.30 -5.23 -2.17
C SER A 130 44.41 -5.10 -1.12
N LYS A 131 44.17 -4.51 0.06
CA LYS A 131 45.17 -4.49 1.14
C LYS A 131 45.17 -5.85 1.84
N PRO A 132 46.26 -6.65 1.77
CA PRO A 132 46.37 -7.85 2.57
C PRO A 132 46.50 -7.48 4.05
N LEU A 133 46.00 -8.35 4.93
CA LEU A 133 46.15 -8.28 6.38
C LEU A 133 47.62 -8.28 6.80
#